data_AF-A0A1X2Z0F7-F1
#
_entry.id   AF-A0A1X2Z0F7-F1
#
_cell.length_a   1.000
_cell.length_b   1.000
_cell.length_c   1.000
_cell.angle_alpha   90.00
_cell.angle_beta   90.00
_cell.angle_gamma   90.00
#
_symmetry.space_group_name_H-M   'P 1'
#
loop_
_entity.id
_entity.type
_entity.pdbx_description
1 polymer ?
#
loop_
_entity_poly.entity_id
_entity_poly.type
_entity_poly.pdbx_seq_one_letter_code
_entity_poly.pdbx_strand_id
1 'polypeptide(L)'
;MQWQSTGSFVPAAYGASNTITVRDGLIFVDLSSFRSTVNVGNFTVWLFKAGVKPSKTIGLGCVANVNGTTYGKQATWNTDGSVTLIGGVGSSDIVQCFSKIIPVPDGVEFV
;
A
#
# COMPACT_ATOMS: atom_id res chain seq x y z
N MET A 1 10.89 3.40 5.24
CA MET A 1 9.45 3.70 5.14
C MET A 1 9.03 4.46 6.39
N GLN A 2 8.16 5.46 6.28
CA GLN A 2 7.49 6.10 7.41
C GLN A 2 5.99 5.77 7.33
N TRP A 3 5.35 5.55 8.48
CA TRP A 3 3.89 5.44 8.58
C TRP A 3 3.29 6.83 8.77
N GLN A 4 2.12 7.11 8.19
CA GLN A 4 1.50 8.43 8.33
C GLN A 4 1.15 8.77 9.79
N SER A 5 0.75 7.78 10.60
CA SER A 5 0.53 7.96 12.04
C SER A 5 0.73 6.64 12.79
N THR A 6 1.77 6.56 13.62
CA THR A 6 2.07 5.37 14.43
C THR A 6 1.09 5.16 15.60
N GLY A 7 0.34 6.19 15.99
CA GLY A 7 -0.74 6.06 16.98
C GLY A 7 -2.06 5.55 16.38
N SER A 8 -2.28 5.82 15.09
CA SER A 8 -3.50 5.45 14.37
C SER A 8 -3.40 4.12 13.63
N PHE A 9 -2.18 3.73 13.23
CA PHE A 9 -1.90 2.51 12.48
C PHE A 9 -0.71 1.79 13.10
N VAL A 10 -0.98 0.65 13.71
CA VAL A 10 0.02 -0.15 14.40
C VAL A 10 0.56 -1.18 13.39
N PRO A 11 1.82 -1.07 12.95
CA PRO A 11 2.39 -2.00 11.97
C PRO A 11 2.44 -3.42 12.55
N ALA A 12 2.23 -4.42 11.68
CA ALA A 12 2.55 -5.79 12.04
C ALA A 12 4.07 -5.94 12.23
N ALA A 13 4.48 -6.71 13.24
CA ALA A 13 5.89 -6.83 13.62
C ALA A 13 6.75 -7.60 12.59
N TYR A 14 6.12 -8.45 11.76
CA TYR A 14 6.81 -9.34 10.82
C TYR A 14 6.00 -9.53 9.54
N GLY A 15 6.67 -9.87 8.43
CA GLY A 15 6.02 -10.45 7.23
C GLY A 15 6.05 -9.62 5.96
N ALA A 16 6.64 -8.42 5.93
CA ALA A 16 6.80 -7.65 4.69
C ALA A 16 8.06 -6.77 4.70
N SER A 17 8.62 -6.53 3.53
CA SER A 17 9.81 -5.70 3.32
C SER A 17 9.50 -4.21 3.21
N ASN A 18 8.23 -3.82 3.02
CA ASN A 18 7.80 -2.45 2.71
C ASN A 18 8.58 -1.90 1.52
N THR A 19 8.47 -2.59 0.39
CA THR A 19 9.13 -2.21 -0.85
C THR A 19 8.16 -2.17 -2.01
N ILE A 20 8.42 -1.23 -2.90
CA ILE A 20 7.93 -1.28 -4.26
C ILE A 20 9.16 -1.16 -5.15
N THR A 21 9.36 -2.14 -6.02
CA THR A 21 10.49 -2.16 -6.96
C THR A 21 9.99 -2.37 -8.36
N VAL A 22 10.64 -1.71 -9.32
CA VAL A 22 10.33 -1.84 -10.74
C VAL A 22 11.51 -2.54 -11.42
N ARG A 23 11.22 -3.60 -12.17
CA ARG A 23 12.23 -4.35 -12.94
C ARG A 23 11.54 -5.06 -14.11
N ASP A 24 12.18 -5.05 -15.28
CA ASP A 24 11.75 -5.80 -16.46
C ASP A 24 10.28 -5.55 -16.86
N GLY A 25 9.81 -4.29 -16.76
CA GLY A 25 8.42 -3.92 -17.07
C GLY A 25 7.39 -4.38 -16.04
N LEU A 26 7.83 -4.83 -14.87
CA LEU A 26 6.98 -5.30 -13.77
C LEU A 26 7.18 -4.45 -12.51
N ILE A 27 6.10 -4.30 -11.75
CA ILE A 27 6.07 -3.67 -10.43
C ILE A 27 5.87 -4.78 -9.41
N PHE A 28 6.85 -4.94 -8.53
CA PHE A 28 6.81 -5.85 -7.38
C PHE A 28 6.39 -5.03 -6.17
N VAL A 29 5.28 -5.41 -5.55
CA VAL A 29 4.67 -4.71 -4.42
C VAL A 29 4.72 -5.63 -3.21
N ASP A 30 5.34 -5.17 -2.13
CA ASP A 30 5.40 -5.88 -0.86
C ASP A 30 5.21 -4.90 0.31
N LEU A 31 3.97 -4.79 0.78
CA LEU A 31 3.53 -3.81 1.77
C LEU A 31 3.31 -4.46 3.13
N SER A 32 3.63 -3.76 4.22
CA SER A 32 3.32 -4.26 5.56
C SER A 32 1.85 -4.17 5.89
N SER A 33 1.37 -5.27 6.46
CA SER A 33 0.13 -5.36 7.21
C SER A 33 0.14 -4.45 8.43
N PHE A 34 -1.04 -4.04 8.88
CA PHE A 34 -1.20 -3.21 10.07
C PHE A 34 -2.57 -3.41 10.71
N ARG A 35 -2.68 -3.03 11.98
CA ARG A 35 -3.95 -2.88 12.68
C ARG A 35 -4.33 -1.40 12.73
N SER A 36 -5.55 -1.07 12.31
CA SER A 36 -6.09 0.28 12.48
C SER A 36 -6.59 0.47 13.92
N THR A 37 -6.40 1.67 14.49
CA THR A 37 -7.00 2.10 15.76
C THR A 37 -8.04 3.21 15.57
N VAL A 38 -8.30 3.58 14.31
CA VAL A 38 -9.19 4.68 13.92
C VAL A 38 -10.20 4.22 12.86
N ASN A 39 -11.31 4.96 12.75
CA ASN A 39 -12.22 4.86 11.62
C ASN A 39 -11.85 5.94 10.60
N VAL A 40 -11.49 5.56 9.38
CA VAL A 40 -11.06 6.52 8.35
C VAL A 40 -11.45 6.03 6.96
N GLY A 41 -11.73 6.96 6.05
CA GLY A 41 -11.92 6.69 4.62
C GLY A 41 -10.60 6.40 3.90
N ASN A 42 -10.50 6.77 2.62
CA ASN A 42 -9.24 6.62 1.89
C ASN A 42 -8.10 7.35 2.63
N PHE A 43 -6.95 6.69 2.76
CA PHE A 43 -5.88 7.19 3.62
C PHE A 43 -4.49 6.71 3.15
N THR A 44 -3.49 7.58 3.29
CA THR A 44 -2.12 7.32 2.83
C THR A 44 -1.32 6.58 3.90
N VAL A 45 -1.26 5.27 3.79
CA VAL A 45 -0.67 4.44 4.84
C VAL A 45 0.86 4.38 4.72
N TRP A 46 1.37 4.10 3.51
CA TRP A 46 2.79 3.84 3.29
C TRP A 46 3.49 5.05 2.69
N LEU A 47 4.42 5.66 3.45
CA LEU A 47 5.21 6.80 3.00
C LEU A 47 6.64 6.36 2.67
N PHE A 48 6.96 6.33 1.38
CA PHE A 48 8.28 6.00 0.87
C PHE A 48 9.11 7.29 0.72
N LYS A 49 10.13 7.46 1.57
CA LYS A 49 11.03 8.63 1.52
C LYS A 49 12.03 8.58 0.38
N ALA A 50 12.37 7.37 -0.08
CA ALA A 50 13.35 7.09 -1.12
C ALA A 50 12.90 5.87 -1.92
N GLY A 51 13.48 5.71 -3.10
CA GLY A 51 13.08 4.70 -4.09
C GLY A 51 12.48 5.35 -5.32
N VAL A 52 12.21 4.50 -6.33
CA VAL A 52 11.58 4.90 -7.60
C VAL A 52 10.21 5.53 -7.35
N LYS A 53 9.83 6.50 -8.18
CA LYS A 53 8.51 7.13 -8.12
C LYS A 53 7.86 7.13 -9.50
N PRO A 54 6.57 6.81 -9.61
CA PRO A 54 5.90 6.77 -10.90
C PRO A 54 5.59 8.19 -11.38
N SER A 55 5.66 8.42 -12.69
CA SER A 55 5.30 9.70 -13.31
C SER A 55 3.80 10.02 -13.25
N LYS A 56 2.97 9.00 -12.98
CA LYS A 56 1.50 9.07 -12.84
C LYS A 56 1.05 8.18 -11.69
N THR A 57 -0.10 8.47 -11.10
CA THR A 57 -0.71 7.58 -10.10
C THR A 57 -1.04 6.22 -10.71
N ILE A 58 -0.60 5.15 -10.06
CA ILE A 58 -0.83 3.76 -10.49
C ILE A 58 -1.85 3.10 -9.57
N GLY A 59 -2.89 2.49 -10.13
CA GLY A 59 -3.74 1.56 -9.40
C GLY A 59 -3.01 0.25 -9.13
N LEU A 60 -2.78 -0.08 -7.86
CA LEU A 60 -2.15 -1.34 -7.48
C LEU A 60 -3.13 -2.52 -7.46
N GLY A 61 -4.42 -2.29 -7.71
CA GLY A 61 -5.46 -3.30 -7.55
C GLY A 61 -5.59 -3.76 -6.09
N CYS A 62 -6.08 -4.98 -5.87
CA CYS A 62 -6.20 -5.55 -4.53
C CYS A 62 -4.81 -5.86 -3.93
N VAL A 63 -4.52 -5.32 -2.75
CA VAL A 63 -3.23 -5.46 -2.04
C VAL A 63 -3.36 -6.08 -0.66
N ALA A 64 -4.58 -6.19 -0.11
CA ALA A 64 -4.79 -6.69 1.23
C ALA A 64 -6.18 -7.29 1.42
N ASN A 65 -6.34 -8.11 2.44
CA ASN A 65 -7.64 -8.51 2.98
C ASN A 65 -7.86 -7.84 4.34
N VAL A 66 -9.11 -7.69 4.78
CA VAL A 66 -9.41 -7.34 6.17
C VAL A 66 -9.99 -8.55 6.88
N ASN A 67 -9.41 -8.91 8.02
CA ASN A 67 -9.86 -10.08 8.78
C ASN A 67 -11.37 -9.99 9.09
N GLY A 68 -12.11 -11.07 8.83
CA GLY A 68 -13.56 -11.10 9.05
C GLY A 68 -14.40 -10.40 7.96
N THR A 69 -13.80 -9.95 6.86
CA THR A 69 -14.52 -9.34 5.73
C THR A 69 -14.36 -10.13 4.43
N THR A 70 -15.37 -10.07 3.56
CA THR A 70 -15.42 -10.82 2.29
C THR A 70 -14.68 -10.11 1.14
N TYR A 71 -14.28 -8.85 1.30
CA TYR A 71 -13.73 -8.03 0.23
C TYR A 71 -12.31 -7.58 0.53
N GLY A 72 -11.43 -7.72 -0.47
CA GLY A 72 -10.08 -7.20 -0.41
C GLY A 72 -10.03 -5.67 -0.55
N LYS A 73 -8.95 -5.08 -0.05
CA LYS A 73 -8.67 -3.64 -0.14
C LYS A 73 -7.76 -3.35 -1.32
N GLN A 74 -8.07 -2.28 -2.01
CA GLN A 74 -7.26 -1.78 -3.11
C GLN A 74 -6.35 -0.65 -2.65
N ALA A 75 -5.29 -0.38 -3.42
CA ALA A 75 -4.44 0.77 -3.17
C ALA A 75 -4.02 1.49 -4.45
N THR A 76 -3.63 2.76 -4.32
CA THR A 76 -2.99 3.55 -5.37
C THR A 76 -1.58 3.96 -4.94
N TRP A 77 -0.62 3.86 -5.87
CA TRP A 77 0.72 4.37 -5.71
C TRP A 77 0.82 5.75 -6.36
N ASN A 78 1.07 6.77 -5.56
CA ASN A 78 1.03 8.17 -5.94
C ASN A 78 2.39 8.63 -6.50
N THR A 79 2.39 9.75 -7.23
CA THR A 79 3.59 10.31 -7.88
C THR A 79 4.67 10.78 -6.91
N ASP A 80 4.31 11.06 -5.66
CA ASP A 80 5.27 11.37 -4.59
C ASP A 80 5.94 10.11 -3.99
N GLY A 81 5.51 8.93 -4.44
CA GLY A 81 5.97 7.62 -3.96
C GLY A 81 5.11 7.02 -2.84
N SER A 82 4.17 7.76 -2.26
CA SER A 82 3.29 7.27 -1.20
C SER A 82 2.22 6.31 -1.72
N VAL A 83 1.66 5.48 -0.84
CA VAL A 83 0.58 4.55 -1.20
C VAL A 83 -0.66 4.81 -0.35
N THR A 84 -1.79 5.00 -1.04
CA THR A 84 -3.11 5.25 -0.45
C THR A 84 -3.96 3.98 -0.48
N LEU A 85 -4.45 3.56 0.68
CA LEU A 85 -5.44 2.50 0.80
C LEU A 85 -6.84 3.04 0.46
N ILE A 86 -7.59 2.30 -0.34
CA ILE A 86 -8.91 2.67 -0.85
C ILE A 86 -10.01 1.93 -0.09
N GLY A 87 -11.13 2.62 0.17
CA GLY A 87 -12.33 2.06 0.80
C GLY A 87 -12.30 2.05 2.32
N GLY A 88 -11.36 2.76 2.94
CA GLY A 88 -11.29 2.98 4.38
C GLY A 88 -11.06 1.74 5.24
N VAL A 89 -10.92 1.97 6.54
CA VAL A 89 -10.78 0.94 7.58
C VAL A 89 -11.53 1.38 8.84
N GLY A 90 -12.06 0.40 9.56
CA GLY A 90 -12.62 0.57 10.90
C GLY A 90 -11.56 0.46 11.99
N SER A 91 -11.90 0.91 13.19
CA SER A 91 -11.09 0.68 14.38
C SER A 91 -11.00 -0.82 14.67
N SER A 92 -9.80 -1.30 14.97
CA SER A 92 -9.43 -2.71 15.15
C SER A 92 -9.41 -3.59 13.90
N ASP A 93 -9.68 -3.04 12.71
CA ASP A 93 -9.46 -3.78 11.46
C ASP A 93 -8.00 -4.19 11.34
N ILE A 94 -7.79 -5.47 11.01
CA ILE A 94 -6.47 -6.01 10.67
C ILE A 94 -6.38 -6.06 9.16
N VAL A 95 -5.62 -5.13 8.59
CA VAL A 95 -5.32 -5.08 7.15
C VAL A 95 -4.14 -6.01 6.90
N GLN A 96 -4.41 -7.14 6.27
CA GLN A 96 -3.45 -8.18 5.94
C GLN A 96 -3.01 -8.04 4.50
N CYS A 97 -1.86 -7.40 4.29
CA CYS A 97 -1.26 -7.23 2.99
C CYS A 97 -0.65 -8.54 2.48
N PHE A 98 -0.62 -8.69 1.16
CA PHE A 98 0.06 -9.77 0.46
C PHE A 98 0.91 -9.19 -0.68
N SER A 99 2.02 -9.87 -0.98
CA SER A 99 2.90 -9.44 -2.07
C SER A 99 2.24 -9.73 -3.42
N LYS A 100 2.52 -8.89 -4.42
CA LYS A 100 2.01 -9.07 -5.77
C LYS A 100 2.92 -8.48 -6.83
N ILE A 101 2.74 -8.95 -8.05
CA ILE A 101 3.44 -8.47 -9.24
C ILE A 101 2.39 -7.98 -10.22
N ILE A 102 2.57 -6.78 -10.78
CA ILE A 102 1.73 -6.25 -11.87
C ILE A 102 2.58 -5.71 -13.01
N PRO A 103 2.06 -5.72 -14.24
CA PRO A 103 2.71 -5.01 -15.33
C PRO A 103 2.76 -3.50 -15.04
N VAL A 104 3.84 -2.86 -15.50
CA VAL A 104 3.89 -1.40 -15.59
C VAL A 104 2.77 -0.93 -16.52
N PRO A 105 1.87 -0.03 -16.08
CA PRO A 105 0.82 0.49 -16.95
C PRO A 105 1.39 1.31 -18.12
N ASP A 106 0.65 1.37 -19.21
CA ASP A 106 1.07 2.12 -20.39
C ASP A 106 1.28 3.61 -20.10
N GLY A 107 2.33 4.17 -20.72
CA GLY A 107 2.72 5.57 -20.56
C GLY A 107 3.11 5.97 -19.14
N VAL A 108 3.50 5.02 -18.28
CA VAL A 108 4.10 5.27 -16.96
C VAL A 108 5.62 5.16 -17.06
N GLU A 109 6.29 6.18 -16.53
CA GLU A 109 7.74 6.24 -16.40
C GLU A 109 8.11 6.31 -14.91
N PHE A 110 9.39 6.07 -14.58
CA PHE A 110 9.86 6.08 -13.19
C PHE A 110 11.07 7.00 -13.02
N VAL A 111 11.05 7.80 -11.96
CA VAL A 111 12.11 8.76 -11.58
C VAL A 111 12.72 8.44 -10.22
#